data_AF-A0A525JZF9-F1
#
_entry.id   AF-A0A525JZF9-F1
#
_cell.length_a   1.000
_cell.length_b   1.000
_cell.length_c   1.000
_cell.angle_alpha   90.00
_cell.angle_beta   90.00
_cell.angle_gamma   90.00
#
_symmetry.space_group_name_H-M   'P 1'
#
loop_
_entity.id
_entity.type
_entity.pdbx_description
1 polymer ?
#
loop_
_entity_poly.entity_id
_entity_poly.type
_entity_poly.pdbx_seq_one_letter_code
_entity_poly.pdbx_strand_id
1 'polypeptide(L)'
;MQAPFSEALRHRLAIPAKYPDDRFSGRGIVTCAGGKRYFTCVWMLIWVLRRVVESKLPIQVWHLGRAEMSEGMQIILEEQGVEVIDAEKIIARWPARVSGGWPLKPYAIAQSRFREVLFLDADTIPLVNPDAVFEWDSYRRHGVLFWPDIVDLTKENPIWDMAGLPRRDCASLESGVLAIDKKQAWLLLDLAVLLNEYWEQAYRYIHGDKDSFLIAAELARQNYAIVDHRPYQFDNDLIQRDSLGKLFLHHRSLSKWNLSGPNRPVCDASIDKCCAAALEELRRLWSGMIFLPPARSAASLAEETHLIAVRRFSYSTSVVAERTLELLPGGRVGEGRAEYEQHWAVTEEKGGLILQLFSATRLAVELHRRDDGTWKGISLSRPAFDAGLVSLEAAQNWPHFRKPRIEHSAAIHIDAMFASPLLHVGFDGEVAEELSKTLTFLNRLFDDVPEAFLNCLSGQKFDESWRNWLESLVRELSMARDNRLAAVRDRACHPVEIDPLHYRRLQ
;
A
#
# COMPACT_ATOMS: atom_id res chain seq x y z
N MET A 1 2.86 -16.30 -35.60
CA MET A 1 4.31 -16.06 -35.53
C MET A 1 4.51 -14.57 -35.77
N GLN A 2 5.24 -13.87 -34.89
CA GLN A 2 5.45 -12.42 -35.00
C GLN A 2 6.32 -12.11 -36.23
N ALA A 3 5.97 -11.07 -36.98
CA ALA A 3 6.82 -10.58 -38.05
C ALA A 3 8.20 -10.19 -37.46
N PRO A 4 9.32 -10.53 -38.12
CA PRO A 4 10.65 -10.10 -37.70
C PRO A 4 10.69 -8.59 -37.41
N PHE A 5 11.46 -8.17 -36.40
CA PHE A 5 11.54 -6.77 -36.00
C PHE A 5 11.87 -5.84 -37.18
N SER A 6 12.82 -6.23 -38.05
CA SER A 6 13.22 -5.45 -39.23
C SER A 6 12.12 -5.34 -40.30
N GLU A 7 11.19 -6.29 -40.36
CA GLU A 7 10.01 -6.22 -41.24
C GLU A 7 8.96 -5.29 -40.63
N ALA A 8 8.67 -5.43 -39.33
CA ALA A 8 7.73 -4.58 -38.61
C ALA A 8 8.16 -3.10 -38.63
N LEU A 9 9.46 -2.83 -38.44
CA LEU A 9 10.02 -1.50 -38.52
C LEU A 9 9.87 -0.89 -39.92
N ARG A 10 10.28 -1.64 -40.97
CA ARG A 10 10.11 -1.18 -42.37
C ARG A 10 8.65 -0.92 -42.71
N HIS A 11 7.75 -1.79 -42.28
CA HIS A 11 6.32 -1.62 -42.49
C HIS A 11 5.79 -0.35 -41.80
N ARG A 12 6.16 -0.11 -40.54
CA ARG A 12 5.70 1.07 -39.79
C ARG A 12 6.24 2.38 -40.37
N LEU A 13 7.48 2.38 -40.87
CA LEU A 13 8.06 3.53 -41.57
C LEU A 13 7.39 3.80 -42.93
N ALA A 14 7.02 2.75 -43.65
CA ALA A 14 6.33 2.88 -44.94
C ALA A 14 4.87 3.36 -44.78
N ILE A 15 4.20 2.95 -43.70
CA ILE A 15 2.80 3.26 -43.43
C ILE A 15 2.67 3.78 -41.98
N PRO A 16 3.11 5.02 -41.72
CA PRO A 16 3.10 5.59 -40.37
C PRO A 16 1.66 5.82 -39.89
N ALA A 17 1.43 5.61 -38.59
CA ALA A 17 0.15 5.95 -37.99
C ALA A 17 -0.08 7.47 -38.07
N LYS A 18 -1.30 7.89 -38.43
CA LYS A 18 -1.65 9.31 -38.41
C LYS A 18 -1.87 9.78 -36.97
N TYR A 19 -1.47 11.02 -36.69
CA TYR A 19 -1.78 11.68 -35.42
C TYR A 19 -3.30 11.87 -35.30
N PRO A 20 -3.94 11.44 -34.20
CA PRO A 20 -5.37 11.63 -34.01
C PRO A 20 -5.65 13.01 -33.38
N ASP A 21 -5.94 14.00 -34.22
CA ASP A 21 -6.13 15.41 -33.82
C ASP A 21 -7.23 15.65 -32.77
N ASP A 22 -8.22 14.76 -32.67
CA ASP A 22 -9.37 14.87 -31.77
C ASP A 22 -9.15 14.22 -30.39
N ARG A 23 -8.06 13.48 -30.20
CA ARG A 23 -7.83 12.67 -28.98
C ARG A 23 -7.01 13.37 -27.90
N PHE A 24 -6.19 14.35 -28.27
CA PHE A 24 -5.14 14.86 -27.39
C PHE A 24 -5.17 16.37 -27.28
N SER A 25 -5.11 16.89 -26.05
CA SER A 25 -5.12 18.34 -25.80
C SER A 25 -4.39 18.71 -24.51
N GLY A 26 -3.90 19.95 -24.44
CA GLY A 26 -3.23 20.49 -23.26
C GLY A 26 -1.87 19.87 -22.94
N ARG A 27 -1.34 20.28 -21.79
CA ARG A 27 -0.07 19.84 -21.21
C ARG A 27 -0.32 19.00 -19.97
N GLY A 28 0.53 18.02 -19.70
CA GLY A 28 0.45 17.25 -18.47
C GLY A 28 1.68 16.40 -18.19
N ILE A 29 1.72 15.90 -16.96
CA ILE A 29 2.75 14.97 -16.52
C ILE A 29 2.23 13.54 -16.69
N VAL A 30 3.06 12.67 -17.24
CA VAL A 30 2.78 11.23 -17.32
C VAL A 30 3.84 10.49 -16.52
N THR A 31 3.43 9.53 -15.70
CA THR A 31 4.34 8.65 -14.97
C THR A 31 3.78 7.23 -14.97
N CYS A 32 4.66 6.25 -14.82
CA CYS A 32 4.28 4.83 -14.72
C CYS A 32 4.67 4.31 -13.34
N ALA A 33 3.70 3.79 -12.59
CA ALA A 33 3.93 3.30 -11.24
C ALA A 33 2.96 2.18 -10.88
N GLY A 34 3.52 1.08 -10.36
CA GLY A 34 2.78 -0.10 -10.00
C GLY A 34 3.53 -0.95 -8.99
N GLY A 35 2.78 -1.66 -8.14
CA GLY A 35 3.35 -2.48 -7.08
C GLY A 35 3.80 -1.66 -5.87
N LYS A 36 4.19 -2.36 -4.80
CA LYS A 36 4.47 -1.73 -3.49
C LYS A 36 5.59 -0.68 -3.55
N ARG A 37 6.67 -1.01 -4.27
CA ARG A 37 7.87 -0.16 -4.34
C ARG A 37 7.59 1.13 -5.10
N TYR A 38 7.07 1.04 -6.32
CA TYR A 38 6.85 2.23 -7.15
C TYR A 38 5.62 3.02 -6.73
N PHE A 39 4.64 2.42 -6.04
CA PHE A 39 3.57 3.20 -5.41
C PHE A 39 4.10 4.15 -4.34
N THR A 40 5.06 3.70 -3.52
CA THR A 40 5.74 4.58 -2.56
C THR A 40 6.45 5.71 -3.32
N CYS A 41 7.21 5.38 -4.37
CA CYS A 41 7.93 6.38 -5.16
C CYS A 41 6.98 7.42 -5.80
N VAL A 42 5.91 6.99 -6.47
CA VAL A 42 5.01 7.90 -7.18
C VAL A 42 4.26 8.82 -6.23
N TRP A 43 3.92 8.33 -5.02
CA TRP A 43 3.38 9.18 -3.96
C TRP A 43 4.37 10.30 -3.60
N MET A 44 5.65 9.98 -3.43
CA MET A 44 6.68 10.97 -3.13
C MET A 44 6.83 12.01 -4.24
N LEU A 45 6.86 11.56 -5.50
CA LEU A 45 6.89 12.43 -6.68
C LEU A 45 5.68 13.39 -6.68
N ILE A 46 4.46 12.87 -6.56
CA ILE A 46 3.23 13.66 -6.59
C ILE A 46 3.18 14.65 -5.43
N TRP A 47 3.55 14.21 -4.22
CA TRP A 47 3.52 15.04 -3.03
C TRP A 47 4.48 16.23 -3.18
N VAL A 48 5.71 16.01 -3.66
CA VAL A 48 6.68 17.07 -3.93
C VAL A 48 6.19 17.99 -5.05
N LEU A 49 5.70 17.43 -6.16
CA LEU A 49 5.12 18.20 -7.27
C LEU A 49 4.04 19.17 -6.79
N ARG A 50 3.13 18.70 -5.93
CA ARG A 50 1.97 19.49 -5.49
C ARG A 50 2.28 20.47 -4.38
N ARG A 51 3.09 20.07 -3.39
CA ARG A 51 3.23 20.81 -2.12
C ARG A 51 4.55 21.54 -1.95
N VAL A 52 5.59 21.18 -2.71
CA VAL A 52 6.93 21.76 -2.58
C VAL A 52 7.26 22.64 -3.77
N VAL A 53 7.19 22.08 -4.97
CA VAL A 53 7.49 22.83 -6.22
C VAL A 53 6.24 23.41 -6.88
N GLU A 54 5.06 23.14 -6.30
CA GLU A 54 3.77 23.73 -6.65
C GLU A 54 3.37 23.63 -8.14
N SER A 55 3.76 22.55 -8.81
CA SER A 55 3.34 22.23 -10.18
C SER A 55 1.82 22.22 -10.31
N LYS A 56 1.32 22.87 -11.36
CA LYS A 56 -0.11 22.99 -11.68
C LYS A 56 -0.55 22.06 -12.80
N LEU A 57 0.39 21.33 -13.40
CA LEU A 57 0.07 20.41 -14.48
C LEU A 57 -0.83 19.27 -14.00
N PRO A 58 -1.83 18.86 -14.80
CA PRO A 58 -2.54 17.60 -14.56
C PRO A 58 -1.56 16.42 -14.65
N ILE A 59 -1.77 15.40 -13.83
CA ILE A 59 -0.90 14.22 -13.75
C ILE A 59 -1.71 12.97 -14.11
N GLN A 60 -1.17 12.12 -14.97
CA GLN A 60 -1.65 10.76 -15.18
C GLN A 60 -0.64 9.73 -14.67
N VAL A 61 -1.08 8.83 -13.80
CA VAL A 61 -0.30 7.67 -13.32
C VAL A 61 -0.80 6.41 -14.01
N TRP A 62 0.06 5.77 -14.78
CA TRP A 62 -0.25 4.55 -15.52
C TRP A 62 0.28 3.31 -14.78
N HIS A 63 -0.50 2.23 -14.76
CA HIS A 63 -0.13 0.94 -14.15
C HIS A 63 -0.64 -0.24 -14.97
N LEU A 64 -0.12 -1.45 -14.72
CA LEU A 64 -0.58 -2.69 -15.36
C LEU A 64 -1.52 -3.48 -14.44
N GLY A 65 -2.81 -3.16 -14.55
CA GLY A 65 -3.87 -3.93 -13.92
C GLY A 65 -3.91 -3.89 -12.40
N ARG A 66 -4.87 -4.61 -11.84
CA ARG A 66 -5.16 -4.62 -10.39
C ARG A 66 -4.06 -5.27 -9.55
N ALA A 67 -3.23 -6.13 -10.15
CA ALA A 67 -2.12 -6.78 -9.44
C ALA A 67 -1.05 -5.77 -9.00
N GLU A 68 -0.94 -4.64 -9.71
CA GLU A 68 -0.02 -3.56 -9.38
C GLU A 68 -0.68 -2.42 -8.59
N MET A 69 -1.97 -2.15 -8.81
CA MET A 69 -2.67 -1.01 -8.21
C MET A 69 -4.07 -1.40 -7.73
N SER A 70 -4.26 -1.49 -6.41
CA SER A 70 -5.58 -1.77 -5.83
C SER A 70 -6.50 -0.55 -5.87
N GLU A 71 -7.81 -0.78 -5.70
CA GLU A 71 -8.82 0.28 -5.61
C GLU A 71 -8.46 1.32 -4.53
N GLY A 72 -8.09 0.88 -3.32
CA GLY A 72 -7.65 1.80 -2.26
C GLY A 72 -6.40 2.61 -2.62
N MET A 73 -5.46 2.03 -3.37
CA MET A 73 -4.28 2.75 -3.86
C MET A 73 -4.65 3.80 -4.92
N GLN A 74 -5.58 3.50 -5.83
CA GLN A 74 -6.08 4.46 -6.83
C GLN A 74 -6.70 5.67 -6.13
N ILE A 75 -7.59 5.42 -5.16
CA ILE A 75 -8.29 6.48 -4.43
C ILE A 75 -7.31 7.39 -3.68
N ILE A 76 -6.25 6.84 -3.08
CA ILE A 76 -5.20 7.64 -2.41
C ILE A 76 -4.54 8.63 -3.38
N LEU A 77 -4.27 8.23 -4.63
CA LEU A 77 -3.68 9.11 -5.64
C LEU A 77 -4.71 10.09 -6.21
N GLU A 78 -5.94 9.63 -6.47
CA GLU A 78 -7.05 10.46 -6.97
C GLU A 78 -7.41 11.58 -6.01
N GLU A 79 -7.36 11.33 -4.68
CA GLU A 79 -7.51 12.33 -3.63
C GLU A 79 -6.45 13.46 -3.72
N GLN A 80 -5.34 13.25 -4.44
CA GLN A 80 -4.31 14.27 -4.73
C GLN A 80 -4.53 15.00 -6.08
N GLY A 81 -5.68 14.80 -6.73
CA GLY A 81 -5.99 15.41 -8.03
C GLY A 81 -5.21 14.79 -9.19
N VAL A 82 -5.03 13.48 -9.15
CA VAL A 82 -4.31 12.69 -10.16
C VAL A 82 -5.28 11.74 -10.86
N GLU A 83 -5.11 11.56 -12.17
CA GLU A 83 -5.83 10.55 -12.93
C GLU A 83 -5.04 9.23 -12.92
N VAL A 84 -5.64 8.16 -12.40
CA VAL A 84 -5.00 6.83 -12.39
C VAL A 84 -5.54 6.00 -13.56
N ILE A 85 -4.63 5.53 -14.41
CA ILE A 85 -4.96 4.88 -15.68
C ILE A 85 -4.49 3.43 -15.67
N ASP A 86 -5.46 2.52 -15.80
CA ASP A 86 -5.20 1.10 -16.00
C ASP A 86 -4.84 0.84 -17.47
N ALA A 87 -3.55 0.61 -17.73
CA ALA A 87 -3.02 0.42 -19.06
C ALA A 87 -3.60 -0.82 -19.75
N GLU A 88 -3.98 -1.88 -19.02
CA GLU A 88 -4.55 -3.10 -19.60
C GLU A 88 -5.87 -2.80 -20.32
N LYS A 89 -6.69 -1.92 -19.75
CA LYS A 89 -7.95 -1.47 -20.37
C LYS A 89 -7.70 -0.65 -21.63
N ILE A 90 -6.67 0.19 -21.62
CA ILE A 90 -6.32 1.00 -22.79
C ILE A 90 -5.73 0.11 -23.89
N ILE A 91 -4.87 -0.86 -23.54
CA ILE A 91 -4.32 -1.86 -24.47
C ILE A 91 -5.43 -2.68 -25.13
N ALA A 92 -6.48 -3.05 -24.39
CA ALA A 92 -7.63 -3.74 -24.97
C ALA A 92 -8.33 -2.93 -26.08
N ARG A 93 -8.32 -1.59 -25.98
CA ARG A 93 -8.91 -0.68 -26.98
C ARG A 93 -7.93 -0.30 -28.10
N TRP A 94 -6.66 -0.10 -27.75
CA TRP A 94 -5.58 0.32 -28.65
C TRP A 94 -4.42 -0.67 -28.49
N PRO A 95 -4.48 -1.83 -29.18
CA PRO A 95 -3.55 -2.93 -28.94
C PRO A 95 -2.10 -2.55 -29.14
N ALA A 96 -1.28 -2.91 -28.15
CA ALA A 96 0.17 -2.93 -28.23
C ALA A 96 0.69 -4.05 -27.32
N ARG A 97 1.83 -4.66 -27.66
CA ARG A 97 2.50 -5.66 -26.81
C ARG A 97 3.32 -4.97 -25.73
N VAL A 98 2.67 -4.65 -24.62
CA VAL A 98 3.33 -4.05 -23.45
C VAL A 98 3.46 -5.10 -22.35
N SER A 99 4.69 -5.31 -21.86
CA SER A 99 4.95 -6.23 -20.76
C SER A 99 6.00 -5.62 -19.83
N GLY A 100 5.58 -5.25 -18.62
CA GLY A 100 6.44 -4.65 -17.60
C GLY A 100 6.56 -3.12 -17.70
N GLY A 101 7.26 -2.54 -16.72
CA GLY A 101 7.30 -1.09 -16.52
C GLY A 101 8.05 -0.30 -17.60
N TRP A 102 9.19 -0.79 -18.08
CA TRP A 102 9.96 -0.07 -19.12
C TRP A 102 9.21 0.03 -20.44
N PRO A 103 8.66 -1.07 -21.02
CA PRO A 103 7.86 -0.97 -22.24
C PRO A 103 6.58 -0.14 -22.10
N LEU A 104 6.06 0.04 -20.88
CA LEU A 104 4.85 0.81 -20.63
C LEU A 104 5.05 2.31 -20.87
N LYS A 105 6.23 2.87 -20.60
CA LYS A 105 6.49 4.32 -20.67
C LYS A 105 6.12 4.95 -22.03
N PRO A 106 6.69 4.51 -23.18
CA PRO A 106 6.33 5.09 -24.47
C PRO A 106 4.85 4.91 -24.80
N TYR A 107 4.25 3.79 -24.39
CA TYR A 107 2.82 3.54 -24.60
C TYR A 107 1.95 4.50 -23.78
N ALA A 108 2.26 4.70 -22.50
CA ALA A 108 1.59 5.65 -21.62
C ALA A 108 1.69 7.08 -22.15
N ILE A 109 2.87 7.50 -22.63
CA ILE A 109 3.05 8.81 -23.26
C ILE A 109 2.15 8.91 -24.50
N ALA A 110 2.24 7.96 -25.43
CA ALA A 110 1.48 7.96 -26.67
C ALA A 110 -0.04 8.00 -26.44
N GLN A 111 -0.55 7.22 -25.48
CA GLN A 111 -1.98 7.06 -25.22
C GLN A 111 -2.56 7.99 -24.15
N SER A 112 -1.72 8.74 -23.41
CA SER A 112 -2.18 9.80 -22.50
C SER A 112 -3.05 10.83 -23.20
N ARG A 113 -3.94 11.50 -22.46
CA ARG A 113 -4.85 12.50 -23.04
C ARG A 113 -4.18 13.81 -23.42
N PHE A 114 -2.95 14.04 -22.95
CA PHE A 114 -2.23 15.29 -23.18
C PHE A 114 -1.73 15.37 -24.62
N ARG A 115 -1.61 16.56 -25.19
CA ARG A 115 -0.87 16.76 -26.45
C ARG A 115 0.62 16.91 -26.17
N GLU A 116 0.96 17.71 -25.18
CA GLU A 116 2.33 17.97 -24.75
C GLU A 116 2.56 17.25 -23.40
N VAL A 117 3.52 16.33 -23.37
CA VAL A 117 3.77 15.46 -22.22
C VAL A 117 5.14 15.77 -21.64
N LEU A 118 5.21 15.97 -20.32
CA LEU A 118 6.43 15.82 -19.54
C LEU A 118 6.35 14.45 -18.86
N PHE A 119 7.22 13.53 -19.24
CA PHE A 119 7.32 12.25 -18.57
C PHE A 119 8.29 12.35 -17.39
N LEU A 120 7.90 11.78 -16.23
CA LEU A 120 8.75 11.65 -15.05
C LEU A 120 8.66 10.22 -14.53
N ASP A 121 9.80 9.58 -14.28
CA ASP A 121 9.83 8.29 -13.61
C ASP A 121 9.33 8.41 -12.17
N ALA A 122 8.65 7.37 -11.68
CA ALA A 122 8.01 7.39 -10.37
C ALA A 122 9.01 7.65 -9.22
N ASP A 123 10.28 7.27 -9.38
CA ASP A 123 11.38 7.44 -8.43
C ASP A 123 12.20 8.71 -8.66
N THR A 124 11.59 9.74 -9.26
CA THR A 124 12.21 11.06 -9.39
C THR A 124 11.66 12.05 -8.35
N ILE A 125 12.50 13.01 -7.95
CA ILE A 125 12.13 14.10 -7.05
C ILE A 125 12.49 15.43 -7.73
N PRO A 126 11.49 16.22 -8.17
CA PRO A 126 11.72 17.54 -8.76
C PRO A 126 12.36 18.48 -7.74
N LEU A 127 13.44 19.13 -8.14
CA LEU A 127 14.16 20.12 -7.31
C LEU A 127 13.65 21.55 -7.58
N VAL A 128 13.00 21.74 -8.72
CA VAL A 128 12.34 22.98 -9.14
C VAL A 128 11.01 22.65 -9.79
N ASN A 129 10.16 23.66 -10.03
CA ASN A 129 8.90 23.46 -10.74
C ASN A 129 9.17 23.05 -12.21
N PRO A 130 8.80 21.82 -12.61
CA PRO A 130 9.14 21.32 -13.94
C PRO A 130 8.19 21.82 -15.04
N ASP A 131 7.12 22.54 -14.70
CA ASP A 131 6.17 23.11 -15.65
C ASP A 131 6.87 24.06 -16.65
N ALA A 132 7.95 24.70 -16.22
CA ALA A 132 8.75 25.61 -17.03
C ALA A 132 9.40 24.94 -18.25
N VAL A 133 9.54 23.61 -18.28
CA VAL A 133 10.11 22.87 -19.42
C VAL A 133 9.38 23.19 -20.72
N PHE A 134 8.06 23.37 -20.68
CA PHE A 134 7.27 23.69 -21.87
C PHE A 134 7.56 25.09 -22.43
N GLU A 135 8.20 25.96 -21.65
CA GLU A 135 8.57 27.32 -22.04
C GLU A 135 10.04 27.44 -22.49
N TRP A 136 10.84 26.40 -22.26
CA TRP A 136 12.24 26.40 -22.68
C TRP A 136 12.35 26.46 -24.20
N ASP A 137 13.26 27.29 -24.68
CA ASP A 137 13.50 27.47 -26.12
C ASP A 137 13.89 26.17 -26.83
N SER A 138 14.65 25.31 -26.14
CA SER A 138 15.04 24.00 -26.65
C SER A 138 13.82 23.11 -26.93
N TYR A 139 12.81 23.14 -26.05
CA TYR A 139 11.56 22.42 -26.25
C TYR A 139 10.66 23.10 -27.28
N ARG A 140 10.38 24.41 -27.15
CA ARG A 140 9.45 25.14 -28.04
C ARG A 140 9.86 25.07 -29.51
N ARG A 141 11.17 25.01 -29.81
CA ARG A 141 11.68 24.94 -31.20
C ARG A 141 11.53 23.56 -31.84
N HIS A 142 11.62 22.49 -31.05
CA HIS A 142 11.72 21.13 -31.60
C HIS A 142 10.53 20.22 -31.26
N GLY A 143 9.74 20.59 -30.25
CA GLY A 143 8.68 19.75 -29.69
C GLY A 143 9.17 18.49 -28.98
N VAL A 144 10.49 18.27 -28.89
CA VAL A 144 11.11 17.10 -28.25
C VAL A 144 12.34 17.55 -27.49
N LEU A 145 12.37 17.23 -26.19
CA LEU A 145 13.50 17.50 -25.30
C LEU A 145 13.85 16.25 -24.49
N PHE A 146 15.12 15.87 -24.56
CA PHE A 146 15.68 14.75 -23.81
C PHE A 146 16.75 15.20 -22.82
N TRP A 147 17.00 14.36 -21.82
CA TRP A 147 18.11 14.51 -20.89
C TRP A 147 19.19 13.46 -21.18
N PRO A 148 20.48 13.85 -21.12
CA PRO A 148 21.56 12.91 -21.31
C PRO A 148 21.72 11.99 -20.07
N ASP A 149 22.19 10.77 -20.32
CA ASP A 149 22.69 9.85 -19.30
C ASP A 149 24.15 10.20 -18.94
N ILE A 150 24.75 9.54 -17.95
CA ILE A 150 26.20 9.55 -17.68
C ILE A 150 26.99 8.74 -18.71
N VAL A 151 26.34 7.82 -19.44
CA VAL A 151 26.99 6.98 -20.46
C VAL A 151 26.75 7.48 -21.88
N ASP A 152 27.54 6.96 -22.81
CA ASP A 152 27.42 7.20 -24.25
C ASP A 152 26.90 5.97 -24.97
N LEU A 153 26.14 6.21 -26.04
CA LEU A 153 25.82 5.21 -27.04
C LEU A 153 26.89 5.30 -28.14
N THR A 154 27.83 4.35 -28.12
CA THR A 154 28.97 4.36 -29.04
C THR A 154 28.61 3.87 -30.44
N LYS A 155 29.42 4.24 -31.44
CA LYS A 155 29.25 3.84 -32.84
C LYS A 155 29.39 2.32 -33.05
N GLU A 156 30.04 1.60 -32.13
CA GLU A 156 30.18 0.14 -32.17
C GLU A 156 28.93 -0.59 -31.68
N ASN A 157 27.95 0.11 -31.08
CA ASN A 157 26.73 -0.55 -30.60
C ASN A 157 25.94 -1.15 -31.79
N PRO A 158 25.61 -2.45 -31.79
CA PRO A 158 24.89 -3.10 -32.90
C PRO A 158 23.49 -2.54 -33.17
N ILE A 159 22.91 -1.74 -32.25
CA ILE A 159 21.60 -1.10 -32.45
C ILE A 159 21.55 -0.26 -33.73
N TRP A 160 22.66 0.39 -34.11
CA TRP A 160 22.73 1.23 -35.30
C TRP A 160 22.46 0.42 -36.57
N ASP A 161 23.19 -0.68 -36.77
CA ASP A 161 22.99 -1.54 -37.96
C ASP A 161 21.62 -2.20 -37.94
N MET A 162 21.17 -2.63 -36.76
CA MET A 162 19.89 -3.30 -36.57
C MET A 162 18.72 -2.38 -36.93
N ALA A 163 18.82 -1.09 -36.58
CA ALA A 163 17.87 -0.06 -36.96
C ALA A 163 18.08 0.48 -38.39
N GLY A 164 19.18 0.12 -39.06
CA GLY A 164 19.54 0.67 -40.38
C GLY A 164 19.95 2.14 -40.33
N LEU A 165 20.50 2.59 -39.20
CA LEU A 165 20.93 3.96 -38.94
C LEU A 165 22.46 4.11 -39.10
N PRO A 166 22.96 5.30 -39.46
CA PRO A 166 24.39 5.59 -39.46
C PRO A 166 24.99 5.43 -38.05
N ARG A 167 26.10 4.70 -37.96
CA ARG A 167 26.86 4.55 -36.72
C ARG A 167 27.48 5.88 -36.30
N ARG A 168 27.34 6.26 -35.03
CA ARG A 168 27.92 7.47 -34.46
C ARG A 168 28.09 7.34 -32.95
N ASP A 169 29.00 8.13 -32.40
CA ASP A 169 29.10 8.34 -30.96
C ASP A 169 28.15 9.46 -30.55
N CYS A 170 27.31 9.22 -29.54
CA CYS A 170 26.40 10.23 -29.01
C CYS A 170 26.08 9.97 -27.53
N ALA A 171 25.54 10.98 -26.85
CA ALA A 171 25.01 10.83 -25.51
C ALA A 171 23.88 9.80 -25.52
N SER A 172 23.95 8.80 -24.64
CA SER A 172 22.78 7.99 -24.29
C SER A 172 21.77 8.86 -23.53
N LEU A 173 20.50 8.46 -23.53
CA LEU A 173 19.44 9.21 -22.88
C LEU A 173 19.10 8.67 -21.49
N GLU A 174 18.70 9.56 -20.60
CA GLU A 174 18.01 9.22 -19.36
C GLU A 174 16.50 9.41 -19.55
N SER A 175 15.76 8.32 -19.76
CA SER A 175 14.30 8.37 -19.97
C SER A 175 13.49 8.50 -18.69
N GLY A 176 14.14 8.59 -17.52
CA GLY A 176 13.49 9.04 -16.29
C GLY A 176 12.92 10.46 -16.38
N VAL A 177 13.34 11.24 -17.37
CA VAL A 177 12.72 12.53 -17.72
C VAL A 177 12.84 12.84 -19.21
N LEU A 178 11.71 13.23 -19.82
CA LEU A 178 11.67 13.72 -21.20
C LEU A 178 10.42 14.56 -21.44
N ALA A 179 10.44 15.43 -22.46
CA ALA A 179 9.27 16.21 -22.86
C ALA A 179 9.00 16.08 -24.36
N ILE A 180 7.74 15.81 -24.73
CA ILE A 180 7.33 15.54 -26.13
C ILE A 180 5.98 16.21 -26.45
N ASP A 181 5.93 17.01 -27.51
CA ASP A 181 4.70 17.40 -28.22
C ASP A 181 4.33 16.29 -29.20
N LYS A 182 3.30 15.52 -28.86
CA LYS A 182 2.84 14.38 -29.65
C LYS A 182 2.38 14.78 -31.05
N LYS A 183 1.91 16.02 -31.25
CA LYS A 183 1.50 16.49 -32.58
C LYS A 183 2.70 16.66 -33.51
N GLN A 184 3.83 17.12 -32.97
CA GLN A 184 5.06 17.32 -33.74
C GLN A 184 5.82 16.00 -33.93
N ALA A 185 5.86 15.15 -32.90
CA ALA A 185 6.72 13.97 -32.86
C ALA A 185 5.93 12.64 -32.82
N TRP A 186 4.78 12.57 -33.49
CA TRP A 186 3.91 11.38 -33.44
C TRP A 186 4.61 10.12 -33.98
N LEU A 187 5.32 10.24 -35.11
CA LEU A 187 6.04 9.11 -35.71
C LEU A 187 7.17 8.60 -34.80
N LEU A 188 7.89 9.51 -34.12
CA LEU A 188 8.88 9.13 -33.11
C LEU A 188 8.22 8.29 -32.02
N LEU A 189 7.11 8.75 -31.45
CA LEU A 189 6.42 8.00 -30.39
C LEU A 189 5.89 6.66 -30.85
N ASP A 190 5.33 6.59 -32.06
CA ASP A 190 4.84 5.35 -32.66
C ASP A 190 5.97 4.32 -32.84
N LEU A 191 7.15 4.77 -33.28
CA LEU A 191 8.34 3.93 -33.40
C LEU A 191 8.94 3.55 -32.04
N ALA A 192 8.89 4.45 -31.06
CA ALA A 192 9.33 4.15 -29.69
C ALA A 192 8.43 3.07 -29.06
N VAL A 193 7.11 3.15 -29.25
CA VAL A 193 6.19 2.07 -28.85
C VAL A 193 6.58 0.77 -29.56
N LEU A 194 6.77 0.78 -30.88
CA LEU A 194 7.14 -0.40 -31.64
C LEU A 194 8.44 -1.05 -31.13
N LEU A 195 9.49 -0.26 -30.86
CA LEU A 195 10.76 -0.77 -30.31
C LEU A 195 10.54 -1.51 -28.98
N ASN A 196 9.63 -1.01 -28.15
CA ASN A 196 9.30 -1.59 -26.85
C ASN A 196 8.30 -2.75 -26.94
N GLU A 197 7.49 -2.84 -28.00
CA GLU A 197 6.74 -4.06 -28.34
C GLU A 197 7.64 -5.23 -28.76
N TYR A 198 8.90 -4.93 -29.11
CA TYR A 198 9.97 -5.86 -29.46
C TYR A 198 11.12 -5.77 -28.44
N TRP A 199 10.81 -5.50 -27.17
CA TRP A 199 11.80 -5.29 -26.12
C TRP A 199 12.81 -6.45 -25.99
N GLU A 200 12.39 -7.70 -26.21
CA GLU A 200 13.28 -8.86 -26.16
C GLU A 200 14.42 -8.81 -27.18
N GLN A 201 14.22 -8.13 -28.31
CA GLN A 201 15.23 -7.91 -29.33
C GLN A 201 15.95 -6.58 -29.09
N ALA A 202 15.21 -5.50 -28.85
CA ALA A 202 15.78 -4.17 -28.67
C ALA A 202 16.71 -4.11 -27.45
N TYR A 203 16.28 -4.62 -26.30
CA TYR A 203 17.02 -4.50 -25.04
C TYR A 203 18.25 -5.41 -24.96
N ARG A 204 18.50 -6.24 -25.99
CA ARG A 204 19.80 -6.92 -26.13
C ARG A 204 20.93 -5.96 -26.48
N TYR A 205 20.59 -4.80 -27.03
CA TYR A 205 21.54 -3.81 -27.54
C TYR A 205 21.50 -2.48 -26.77
N ILE A 206 20.39 -2.18 -26.11
CA ILE A 206 20.20 -0.95 -25.31
C ILE A 206 19.73 -1.29 -23.89
N HIS A 207 19.95 -0.37 -22.95
CA HIS A 207 19.55 -0.59 -21.56
C HIS A 207 18.10 -0.15 -21.33
N GLY A 208 17.16 -1.08 -21.54
CA GLY A 208 15.75 -0.82 -21.35
C GLY A 208 15.17 0.15 -22.38
N ASP A 209 14.17 0.93 -21.96
CA ASP A 209 13.45 1.84 -22.85
C ASP A 209 14.24 3.10 -23.23
N LYS A 210 15.32 3.42 -22.51
CA LYS A 210 15.90 4.76 -22.53
C LYS A 210 16.34 5.25 -23.91
N ASP A 211 17.16 4.45 -24.61
CA ASP A 211 17.67 4.80 -25.93
C ASP A 211 16.64 4.49 -27.02
N SER A 212 15.51 3.84 -26.71
CA SER A 212 14.47 3.60 -27.70
C SER A 212 13.88 4.91 -28.25
N PHE A 213 13.81 5.95 -27.42
CA PHE A 213 13.38 7.28 -27.85
C PHE A 213 14.39 7.94 -28.80
N LEU A 214 15.68 7.80 -28.53
CA LEU A 214 16.76 8.31 -29.40
C LEU A 214 16.73 7.61 -30.76
N ILE A 215 16.70 6.28 -30.75
CA ILE A 215 16.66 5.47 -31.97
C ILE A 215 15.39 5.79 -32.77
N ALA A 216 14.24 5.92 -32.11
CA ALA A 216 13.00 6.32 -32.77
C ALA A 216 13.06 7.73 -33.37
N ALA A 217 13.71 8.69 -32.70
CA ALA A 217 13.88 10.04 -33.20
C ALA A 217 14.71 10.08 -34.49
N GLU A 218 15.81 9.32 -34.51
CA GLU A 218 16.68 9.18 -35.68
C GLU A 218 15.95 8.49 -36.84
N LEU A 219 15.21 7.40 -36.57
CA LEU A 219 14.40 6.72 -37.58
C LEU A 219 13.32 7.62 -38.17
N ALA A 220 12.68 8.43 -37.34
CA ALA A 220 11.66 9.41 -37.75
C ALA A 220 12.24 10.65 -38.43
N ARG A 221 13.57 10.85 -38.39
CA ARG A 221 14.25 12.11 -38.76
C ARG A 221 13.64 13.31 -38.04
N GLN A 222 13.24 13.10 -36.79
CA GLN A 222 12.63 14.12 -35.94
C GLN A 222 13.73 15.05 -35.41
N ASN A 223 13.54 16.36 -35.50
CA ASN A 223 14.42 17.29 -34.79
C ASN A 223 14.10 17.23 -33.29
N TYR A 224 15.12 17.20 -32.46
CA TYR A 224 15.01 17.17 -31.01
C TYR A 224 16.15 17.97 -30.37
N ALA A 225 15.95 18.38 -29.12
CA ALA A 225 17.01 18.90 -28.28
C ALA A 225 17.42 17.88 -27.22
N ILE A 226 18.71 17.87 -26.87
CA ILE A 226 19.22 17.21 -25.67
C ILE A 226 19.73 18.33 -24.77
N VAL A 227 19.43 18.27 -23.47
CA VAL A 227 20.02 19.21 -22.50
C VAL A 227 21.56 19.07 -22.53
N ASP A 228 22.26 20.19 -22.71
CA ASP A 228 23.72 20.21 -22.89
C ASP A 228 24.53 19.75 -21.66
N HIS A 229 23.86 19.63 -20.51
CA HIS A 229 24.46 19.36 -19.23
C HIS A 229 24.18 17.93 -18.75
N ARG A 230 25.23 17.09 -18.71
CA ARG A 230 25.20 15.73 -18.14
C ARG A 230 24.71 15.72 -16.68
N PRO A 231 24.07 14.67 -16.16
CA PRO A 231 23.72 14.62 -14.75
C PRO A 231 24.97 14.60 -13.85
N TYR A 232 24.83 15.05 -12.60
CA TYR A 232 25.79 14.74 -11.56
C TYR A 232 25.50 13.35 -10.98
N GLN A 233 26.54 12.60 -10.64
CA GLN A 233 26.41 11.42 -9.79
C GLN A 233 26.32 11.87 -8.34
N PHE A 234 25.27 11.44 -7.64
CA PHE A 234 25.08 11.69 -6.22
C PHE A 234 24.89 10.35 -5.52
N ASP A 235 25.95 9.86 -4.88
CA ASP A 235 26.10 8.48 -4.45
C ASP A 235 25.81 7.50 -5.60
N ASN A 236 24.64 6.87 -5.57
CA ASN A 236 24.17 5.85 -6.50
C ASN A 236 23.02 6.36 -7.41
N ASP A 237 22.69 7.65 -7.30
CA ASP A 237 21.60 8.31 -8.01
C ASP A 237 22.13 9.36 -8.98
N LEU A 238 21.23 9.90 -9.79
CA LEU A 238 21.54 10.93 -10.79
C LEU A 238 20.82 12.23 -10.49
N ILE A 239 21.55 13.35 -10.52
CA ILE A 239 20.96 14.69 -10.44
C ILE A 239 20.98 15.31 -11.83
N GLN A 240 19.83 15.29 -12.47
CA GLN A 240 19.62 15.91 -13.77
C GLN A 240 19.62 17.43 -13.67
N ARG A 241 20.08 18.07 -14.74
CA ARG A 241 20.26 19.51 -14.83
C ARG A 241 19.34 20.14 -15.88
N ASP A 242 19.11 21.43 -15.76
CA ASP A 242 18.40 22.21 -16.78
C ASP A 242 19.34 22.71 -17.89
N SER A 243 18.80 23.44 -18.87
CA SER A 243 19.58 24.03 -19.97
C SER A 243 20.57 25.12 -19.55
N LEU A 244 20.53 25.56 -18.29
CA LEU A 244 21.48 26.52 -17.69
C LEU A 244 22.49 25.82 -16.76
N GLY A 245 22.43 24.49 -16.66
CA GLY A 245 23.31 23.69 -15.82
C GLY A 245 22.94 23.71 -14.33
N LYS A 246 21.77 24.22 -13.96
CA LYS A 246 21.26 24.20 -12.58
C LYS A 246 20.61 22.86 -12.27
N LEU A 247 20.53 22.51 -10.98
CA LEU A 247 19.87 21.29 -10.52
C LEU A 247 18.39 21.32 -10.87
N PHE A 248 17.87 20.25 -11.44
CA PHE A 248 16.50 20.18 -11.96
C PHE A 248 15.69 19.04 -11.32
N LEU A 249 16.26 17.83 -11.30
CA LEU A 249 15.54 16.62 -10.90
C LEU A 249 16.53 15.63 -10.27
N HIS A 250 16.20 15.09 -9.09
CA HIS A 250 16.94 13.98 -8.48
C HIS A 250 16.28 12.66 -8.88
N HIS A 251 16.90 11.92 -9.78
CA HIS A 251 16.47 10.57 -10.19
C HIS A 251 17.06 9.52 -9.23
N ARG A 252 16.22 8.90 -8.41
CA ARG A 252 16.62 7.93 -7.38
C ARG A 252 16.78 6.52 -7.94
N SER A 253 17.60 6.39 -8.97
CA SER A 253 17.76 5.18 -9.79
C SER A 253 18.08 3.93 -8.96
N LEU A 254 18.91 4.06 -7.93
CA LEU A 254 19.29 2.95 -7.04
C LEU A 254 18.81 3.14 -5.59
N SER A 255 18.35 4.34 -5.21
CA SER A 255 17.86 4.66 -3.87
C SER A 255 16.33 4.82 -3.74
N LYS A 256 15.57 4.12 -4.58
CA LYS A 256 14.09 4.09 -4.57
C LYS A 256 13.49 4.03 -3.15
N TRP A 257 12.40 4.78 -2.95
CA TRP A 257 11.75 4.92 -1.66
C TRP A 257 11.24 3.59 -1.09
N ASN A 258 11.36 3.47 0.23
CA ASN A 258 10.84 2.38 1.04
C ASN A 258 9.88 2.94 2.08
N LEU A 259 8.65 2.42 2.12
CA LEU A 259 7.62 2.88 3.05
C LEU A 259 8.04 2.70 4.51
N SER A 260 8.55 1.53 4.89
CA SER A 260 8.77 1.16 6.30
C SER A 260 10.25 1.08 6.70
N GLY A 261 11.15 1.06 5.71
CA GLY A 261 12.58 0.96 5.90
C GLY A 261 13.31 2.31 5.88
N PRO A 262 14.65 2.29 6.07
CA PRO A 262 15.47 3.49 5.94
C PRO A 262 15.47 3.99 4.49
N ASN A 263 15.53 5.31 4.34
CA ASN A 263 15.63 5.98 3.04
C ASN A 263 16.87 6.88 3.00
N ARG A 264 17.53 6.95 1.84
CA ARG A 264 18.62 7.90 1.63
C ARG A 264 18.08 9.32 1.46
N PRO A 265 18.84 10.35 1.87
CA PRO A 265 18.40 11.73 1.72
C PRO A 265 18.30 12.16 0.25
N VAL A 266 17.41 13.10 -0.04
CA VAL A 266 17.40 13.87 -1.29
C VAL A 266 18.56 14.87 -1.26
N CYS A 267 19.14 15.17 -2.43
CA CYS A 267 20.30 16.08 -2.52
C CYS A 267 20.03 17.50 -2.01
N ASP A 268 18.77 17.96 -2.08
CA ASP A 268 18.34 19.24 -1.50
C ASP A 268 17.76 19.02 -0.09
N ALA A 269 18.45 19.55 0.92
CA ALA A 269 18.10 19.39 2.33
C ALA A 269 16.76 20.05 2.71
N SER A 270 16.28 21.04 1.96
CA SER A 270 14.97 21.65 2.21
C SER A 270 13.85 20.71 1.75
N ILE A 271 14.01 20.10 0.57
CA ILE A 271 13.07 19.13 0.02
C ILE A 271 13.10 17.83 0.83
N ASP A 272 14.29 17.39 1.26
CA ASP A 272 14.46 16.18 2.07
C ASP A 272 13.63 16.20 3.37
N LYS A 273 13.60 17.36 4.05
CA LYS A 273 12.74 17.56 5.24
C LYS A 273 11.26 17.36 4.93
N CYS A 274 10.81 17.83 3.76
CA CYS A 274 9.43 17.67 3.33
C CYS A 274 9.11 16.21 2.95
N CYS A 275 10.08 15.46 2.40
CA CYS A 275 9.91 14.04 2.08
C CYS A 275 9.60 13.19 3.33
N ALA A 276 10.16 13.52 4.50
CA ALA A 276 9.83 12.80 5.73
C ALA A 276 8.33 12.91 6.08
N ALA A 277 7.75 14.11 5.93
CA ALA A 277 6.32 14.35 6.15
C ALA A 277 5.45 13.60 5.13
N ALA A 278 5.87 13.58 3.86
CA ALA A 278 5.19 12.83 2.81
C ALA A 278 5.11 11.33 3.10
N LEU A 279 6.21 10.73 3.58
CA LEU A 279 6.25 9.31 3.98
C LEU A 279 5.35 9.03 5.18
N GLU A 280 5.36 9.90 6.19
CA GLU A 280 4.50 9.74 7.36
C GLU A 280 3.01 9.81 6.99
N GLU A 281 2.65 10.72 6.10
CA GLU A 281 1.31 10.82 5.55
C GLU A 281 0.91 9.53 4.81
N LEU A 282 1.78 9.00 3.94
CA LEU A 282 1.52 7.75 3.25
C LEU A 282 1.36 6.57 4.21
N ARG A 283 2.18 6.49 5.27
CA ARG A 283 2.06 5.45 6.31
C ARG A 283 0.73 5.50 7.05
N ARG A 284 0.08 6.67 7.13
CA ARG A 284 -1.28 6.80 7.66
C ARG A 284 -2.34 6.43 6.64
N LEU A 285 -2.11 6.66 5.35
CA LEU A 285 -3.10 6.38 4.30
C LEU A 285 -3.05 4.93 3.79
N TRP A 286 -1.90 4.28 3.85
CA TRP A 286 -1.64 3.01 3.19
C TRP A 286 -0.85 2.04 4.09
N SER A 287 -1.25 0.77 4.06
CA SER A 287 -0.65 -0.33 4.84
C SER A 287 0.68 -0.85 4.26
N GLY A 288 1.06 -0.41 3.06
CA GLY A 288 2.16 -1.02 2.30
C GLY A 288 1.76 -2.26 1.50
N MET A 289 0.47 -2.59 1.44
CA MET A 289 -0.05 -3.78 0.77
C MET A 289 -0.96 -3.44 -0.41
N ILE A 290 -0.88 -4.26 -1.45
CA ILE A 290 -1.84 -4.24 -2.57
C ILE A 290 -3.00 -5.12 -2.14
N PHE A 291 -4.02 -4.52 -1.54
CA PHE A 291 -5.17 -5.25 -1.05
C PHE A 291 -6.14 -5.55 -2.20
N LEU A 292 -6.38 -6.84 -2.44
CA LEU A 292 -7.40 -7.30 -3.37
C LEU A 292 -8.53 -7.93 -2.55
N PRO A 293 -9.70 -7.27 -2.45
CA PRO A 293 -10.80 -7.82 -1.68
C PRO A 293 -11.28 -9.15 -2.29
N PRO A 294 -11.92 -10.02 -1.47
CA PRO A 294 -12.57 -11.22 -1.96
C PRO A 294 -13.65 -10.91 -3.00
N ALA A 295 -14.20 -11.97 -3.61
CA ALA A 295 -15.34 -11.81 -4.51
C ALA A 295 -16.53 -11.23 -3.75
N ARG A 296 -17.11 -10.15 -4.28
CA ARG A 296 -18.21 -9.42 -3.66
C ARG A 296 -19.49 -9.66 -4.45
N SER A 297 -20.56 -10.09 -3.77
CA SER A 297 -21.88 -10.18 -4.38
C SER A 297 -22.49 -8.77 -4.52
N ALA A 298 -23.62 -8.66 -5.22
CA ALA A 298 -24.36 -7.39 -5.28
C ALA A 298 -24.80 -6.92 -3.89
N ALA A 299 -25.17 -7.85 -3.01
CA ALA A 299 -25.54 -7.54 -1.63
C ALA A 299 -24.32 -7.07 -0.81
N SER A 300 -23.16 -7.73 -0.97
CA SER A 300 -21.93 -7.29 -0.32
C SER A 300 -21.53 -5.87 -0.73
N LEU A 301 -21.59 -5.53 -2.02
CA LEU A 301 -21.27 -4.18 -2.51
C LEU A 301 -22.24 -3.10 -2.00
N ALA A 302 -23.53 -3.43 -1.92
CA ALA A 302 -24.54 -2.55 -1.35
C ALA A 302 -24.26 -2.28 0.14
N GLU A 303 -23.87 -3.31 0.89
CA GLU A 303 -23.52 -3.15 2.30
C GLU A 303 -22.19 -2.40 2.48
N GLU A 304 -21.16 -2.65 1.66
CA GLU A 304 -19.94 -1.84 1.67
C GLU A 304 -20.26 -0.35 1.46
N THR A 305 -21.13 -0.04 0.51
CA THR A 305 -21.60 1.34 0.25
C THR A 305 -22.28 1.94 1.48
N HIS A 306 -23.12 1.17 2.17
CA HIS A 306 -23.76 1.59 3.40
C HIS A 306 -22.76 1.83 4.54
N LEU A 307 -21.83 0.91 4.77
CA LEU A 307 -20.79 1.03 5.80
C LEU A 307 -19.87 2.23 5.55
N ILE A 308 -19.53 2.50 4.28
CA ILE A 308 -18.79 3.71 3.86
C ILE A 308 -19.56 4.98 4.19
N ALA A 309 -20.88 4.99 3.96
CA ALA A 309 -21.73 6.15 4.25
C ALA A 309 -21.84 6.42 5.76
N VAL A 310 -21.92 5.37 6.58
CA VAL A 310 -21.88 5.47 8.06
C VAL A 310 -20.51 5.93 8.54
N ARG A 311 -19.45 5.49 7.87
CA ARG A 311 -18.04 5.89 8.02
C ARG A 311 -17.38 5.52 9.35
N ARG A 312 -17.96 5.86 10.50
CA ARG A 312 -17.35 5.70 11.83
C ARG A 312 -18.12 4.78 12.75
N PHE A 313 -17.39 3.87 13.38
CA PHE A 313 -17.92 2.82 14.23
C PHE A 313 -17.19 2.80 15.57
N SER A 314 -17.90 2.41 16.63
CA SER A 314 -17.27 1.93 17.85
C SER A 314 -16.87 0.48 17.64
N TYR A 315 -15.59 0.19 17.78
CA TYR A 315 -15.01 -1.13 17.67
C TYR A 315 -14.45 -1.56 19.01
N SER A 316 -14.89 -2.72 19.50
CA SER A 316 -14.47 -3.27 20.79
C SER A 316 -14.01 -4.71 20.61
N THR A 317 -12.95 -5.10 21.30
CA THR A 317 -12.53 -6.50 21.37
C THR A 317 -12.42 -6.96 22.82
N SER A 318 -12.32 -8.27 23.06
CA SER A 318 -12.11 -8.80 24.42
C SER A 318 -10.68 -8.57 24.94
N VAL A 319 -9.75 -8.10 24.10
CA VAL A 319 -8.32 -7.92 24.43
C VAL A 319 -7.85 -6.47 24.37
N VAL A 320 -8.51 -5.60 23.61
CA VAL A 320 -8.17 -4.18 23.47
C VAL A 320 -9.38 -3.34 23.81
N ALA A 321 -9.14 -2.23 24.51
CA ALA A 321 -10.16 -1.26 24.83
C ALA A 321 -10.88 -0.75 23.57
N GLU A 322 -12.15 -0.37 23.78
CA GLU A 322 -13.00 0.19 22.73
C GLU A 322 -12.34 1.41 22.07
N ARG A 323 -12.41 1.48 20.74
CA ARG A 323 -11.89 2.59 19.95
C ARG A 323 -12.77 2.88 18.75
N THR A 324 -12.65 4.09 18.20
CA THR A 324 -13.28 4.41 16.92
C THR A 324 -12.56 3.68 15.80
N LEU A 325 -13.31 3.10 14.86
CA LEU A 325 -12.82 2.50 13.62
C LEU A 325 -13.51 3.17 12.43
N GLU A 326 -12.71 3.69 11.50
CA GLU A 326 -13.20 4.35 10.29
C GLU A 326 -13.07 3.42 9.07
N LEU A 327 -14.20 3.10 8.44
CA LEU A 327 -14.26 2.29 7.23
C LEU A 327 -14.34 3.20 6.00
N LEU A 328 -13.34 3.12 5.13
CA LEU A 328 -13.17 3.98 3.96
C LEU A 328 -13.29 3.17 2.64
N PRO A 329 -13.62 3.84 1.52
CA PRO A 329 -13.65 3.22 0.19
C PRO A 329 -12.37 2.45 -0.19
N GLY A 330 -12.54 1.44 -1.04
CA GLY A 330 -11.45 0.56 -1.49
C GLY A 330 -10.91 -0.38 -0.41
N GLY A 331 -11.73 -0.68 0.61
CA GLY A 331 -11.35 -1.53 1.74
C GLY A 331 -10.27 -0.92 2.63
N ARG A 332 -10.15 0.41 2.65
CA ARG A 332 -9.19 1.13 3.50
C ARG A 332 -9.75 1.30 4.90
N VAL A 333 -8.89 1.21 5.91
CA VAL A 333 -9.20 1.60 7.29
C VAL A 333 -8.47 2.91 7.62
N GLY A 334 -9.22 3.89 8.11
CA GLY A 334 -8.73 5.22 8.49
C GLY A 334 -8.38 5.28 9.97
N GLU A 335 -9.04 6.19 10.70
CA GLU A 335 -8.96 6.27 12.16
C GLU A 335 -9.18 4.89 12.82
N GLY A 336 -8.36 4.57 13.83
CA GLY A 336 -8.46 3.30 14.56
C GLY A 336 -7.79 2.09 13.92
N ARG A 337 -7.16 2.26 12.75
CA ARG A 337 -6.39 1.20 12.08
C ARG A 337 -5.31 0.64 13.00
N ALA A 338 -5.32 -0.68 13.19
CA ALA A 338 -4.30 -1.42 13.95
C ALA A 338 -3.92 -2.73 13.22
N GLU A 339 -3.11 -3.58 13.85
CA GLU A 339 -2.51 -4.78 13.24
C GLU A 339 -3.53 -5.69 12.52
N TYR A 340 -4.70 -5.92 13.13
CA TYR A 340 -5.72 -6.83 12.61
C TYR A 340 -6.73 -6.15 11.67
N GLU A 341 -6.74 -4.82 11.63
CA GLU A 341 -7.73 -4.02 10.90
C GLU A 341 -7.05 -3.08 9.89
N GLN A 342 -6.15 -3.62 9.05
CA GLN A 342 -5.50 -2.86 7.98
C GLN A 342 -6.43 -2.62 6.79
N HIS A 343 -7.26 -3.61 6.49
CA HIS A 343 -8.24 -3.57 5.41
C HIS A 343 -9.56 -4.19 5.83
N TRP A 344 -10.60 -3.95 5.04
CA TRP A 344 -11.91 -4.55 5.25
C TRP A 344 -12.61 -4.86 3.92
N ALA A 345 -13.53 -5.82 3.96
CA ALA A 345 -14.44 -6.14 2.86
C ALA A 345 -15.69 -6.81 3.42
N VAL A 346 -16.78 -6.83 2.64
CA VAL A 346 -17.96 -7.63 2.95
C VAL A 346 -18.05 -8.81 1.99
N THR A 347 -18.37 -9.98 2.53
CA THR A 347 -18.68 -11.20 1.76
C THR A 347 -20.09 -11.69 2.10
N GLU A 348 -20.58 -12.63 1.30
CA GLU A 348 -21.87 -13.27 1.52
C GLU A 348 -21.68 -14.79 1.56
N GLU A 349 -22.18 -15.42 2.63
CA GLU A 349 -22.23 -16.87 2.78
C GLU A 349 -23.66 -17.33 3.05
N LYS A 350 -23.91 -18.65 3.10
CA LYS A 350 -25.25 -19.23 3.28
C LYS A 350 -25.99 -18.75 4.55
N GLY A 351 -25.29 -18.09 5.49
CA GLY A 351 -25.83 -17.52 6.72
C GLY A 351 -25.97 -15.98 6.74
N GLY A 352 -25.73 -15.29 5.62
CA GLY A 352 -25.86 -13.83 5.50
C GLY A 352 -24.55 -13.10 5.20
N LEU A 353 -24.54 -11.79 5.42
CA LEU A 353 -23.40 -10.93 5.17
C LEU A 353 -22.36 -11.04 6.29
N ILE A 354 -21.09 -11.10 5.90
CA ILE A 354 -19.94 -11.17 6.80
C ILE A 354 -19.03 -9.98 6.53
N LEU A 355 -18.78 -9.17 7.54
CA LEU A 355 -17.77 -8.12 7.52
C LEU A 355 -16.44 -8.73 7.93
N GLN A 356 -15.48 -8.69 7.02
CA GLN A 356 -14.15 -9.25 7.17
C GLN A 356 -13.14 -8.11 7.40
N LEU A 357 -12.35 -8.21 8.47
CA LEU A 357 -11.22 -7.33 8.74
C LEU A 357 -9.91 -8.11 8.53
N PHE A 358 -8.99 -7.49 7.79
CA PHE A 358 -7.74 -8.11 7.38
C PHE A 358 -6.57 -7.40 8.03
N SER A 359 -5.59 -8.18 8.48
CA SER A 359 -4.25 -7.66 8.74
C SER A 359 -3.53 -7.38 7.42
N ALA A 360 -2.25 -6.96 7.53
CA ALA A 360 -1.42 -6.80 6.34
C ALA A 360 -1.21 -8.11 5.55
N THR A 361 -1.37 -9.28 6.17
CA THR A 361 -0.98 -10.57 5.57
C THR A 361 -2.09 -11.60 5.47
N ARG A 362 -3.20 -11.42 6.20
CA ARG A 362 -4.27 -12.43 6.28
C ARG A 362 -5.61 -11.82 6.70
N LEU A 363 -6.68 -12.58 6.48
CA LEU A 363 -7.95 -12.37 7.17
C LEU A 363 -7.72 -12.54 8.69
N ALA A 364 -8.18 -11.58 9.48
CA ALA A 364 -7.90 -11.51 10.91
C ALA A 364 -9.17 -11.65 11.75
N VAL A 365 -10.28 -11.01 11.35
CA VAL A 365 -11.53 -11.00 12.11
C VAL A 365 -12.70 -11.15 11.15
N GLU A 366 -13.69 -11.95 11.55
CA GLU A 366 -14.97 -12.04 10.86
C GLU A 366 -16.09 -11.61 11.81
N LEU A 367 -16.98 -10.76 11.30
CA LEU A 367 -18.11 -10.23 12.05
C LEU A 367 -19.40 -10.53 11.27
N HIS A 368 -20.38 -11.10 11.96
CA HIS A 368 -21.71 -11.35 11.41
C HIS A 368 -22.67 -10.25 11.81
N ARG A 369 -23.48 -9.80 10.85
CA ARG A 369 -24.56 -8.85 11.12
C ARG A 369 -25.62 -9.48 12.02
N ARG A 370 -26.11 -8.71 12.97
CA ARG A 370 -27.20 -9.05 13.89
C ARG A 370 -28.45 -8.25 13.54
N ASP A 371 -29.60 -8.72 14.00
CA ASP A 371 -30.90 -8.09 13.74
C ASP A 371 -31.01 -6.67 14.32
N ASP A 372 -30.23 -6.36 15.37
CA ASP A 372 -30.13 -5.03 15.98
C ASP A 372 -29.21 -4.07 15.20
N GLY A 373 -28.68 -4.50 14.05
CA GLY A 373 -27.76 -3.73 13.21
C GLY A 373 -26.31 -3.73 13.68
N THR A 374 -25.99 -4.41 14.79
CA THR A 374 -24.60 -4.58 15.24
C THR A 374 -23.89 -5.70 14.48
N TRP A 375 -22.57 -5.65 14.47
CA TRP A 375 -21.71 -6.69 13.93
C TRP A 375 -20.96 -7.35 15.07
N LYS A 376 -20.98 -8.68 15.16
CA LYS A 376 -20.26 -9.43 16.19
C LYS A 376 -19.64 -10.70 15.64
N GLY A 377 -18.45 -11.03 16.13
CA GLY A 377 -17.77 -12.27 15.79
C GLY A 377 -16.45 -12.41 16.53
N ILE A 378 -15.50 -13.11 15.91
CA ILE A 378 -14.26 -13.56 16.56
C ILE A 378 -13.07 -13.36 15.64
N SER A 379 -11.88 -13.23 16.22
CA SER A 379 -10.64 -13.31 15.49
C SER A 379 -10.27 -14.73 15.10
N LEU A 380 -9.63 -14.86 13.95
CA LEU A 380 -9.08 -16.12 13.43
C LEU A 380 -7.64 -16.36 13.92
N SER A 381 -7.07 -15.44 14.71
CA SER A 381 -5.76 -15.59 15.33
C SER A 381 -5.81 -16.52 16.54
N ARG A 382 -4.67 -17.11 16.92
CA ARG A 382 -4.53 -17.82 18.19
C ARG A 382 -3.61 -17.03 19.13
N PRO A 383 -4.03 -16.70 20.37
CA PRO A 383 -5.37 -16.94 20.93
C PRO A 383 -6.45 -16.10 20.23
N ALA A 384 -7.67 -16.64 20.19
CA ALA A 384 -8.83 -15.97 19.60
C ALA A 384 -9.40 -14.94 20.59
N PHE A 385 -9.97 -13.86 20.06
CA PHE A 385 -10.64 -12.81 20.82
C PHE A 385 -11.97 -12.44 20.18
N ASP A 386 -12.94 -12.04 21.00
CA ASP A 386 -14.23 -11.57 20.53
C ASP A 386 -14.09 -10.15 19.99
N ALA A 387 -14.86 -9.83 18.95
CA ALA A 387 -14.88 -8.52 18.33
C ALA A 387 -16.32 -8.08 18.04
N GLY A 388 -16.57 -6.78 18.21
CA GLY A 388 -17.86 -6.16 17.96
C GLY A 388 -17.68 -4.80 17.29
N LEU A 389 -18.56 -4.49 16.35
CA LEU A 389 -18.60 -3.23 15.63
C LEU A 389 -20.03 -2.68 15.62
N VAL A 390 -20.19 -1.44 16.08
CA VAL A 390 -21.48 -0.74 16.13
C VAL A 390 -21.30 0.67 15.56
N SER A 391 -22.25 1.19 14.80
CA SER A 391 -22.16 2.57 14.30
C SER A 391 -22.05 3.54 15.49
N LEU A 392 -21.19 4.56 15.42
CA LEU A 392 -21.04 5.50 16.54
C LEU A 392 -22.36 6.19 16.92
N GLU A 393 -23.24 6.46 15.96
CA GLU A 393 -24.57 7.03 16.22
C GLU A 393 -25.42 6.12 17.11
N ALA A 394 -25.56 4.83 16.73
CA ALA A 394 -26.29 3.87 17.55
C ALA A 394 -25.63 3.67 18.93
N ALA A 395 -24.30 3.65 18.97
CA ALA A 395 -23.56 3.45 20.19
C ALA A 395 -23.74 4.62 21.17
N GLN A 396 -23.76 5.86 20.69
CA GLN A 396 -24.01 7.05 21.52
C GLN A 396 -25.39 7.04 22.20
N ASN A 397 -26.37 6.35 21.61
CA ASN A 397 -27.70 6.20 22.18
C ASN A 397 -27.76 5.12 23.29
N TRP A 398 -26.68 4.36 23.52
CA TRP A 398 -26.66 3.37 24.60
C TRP A 398 -26.45 4.03 25.96
N PRO A 399 -27.25 3.68 27.00
CA PRO A 399 -27.22 4.34 28.32
C PRO A 399 -25.87 4.32 29.06
N HIS A 400 -24.91 3.52 28.59
CA HIS A 400 -23.62 3.29 29.23
C HIS A 400 -22.40 3.44 28.29
N PHE A 401 -22.56 3.93 27.06
CA PHE A 401 -21.52 3.96 26.01
C PHE A 401 -20.18 4.61 26.42
N ARG A 402 -20.22 5.62 27.31
CA ARG A 402 -19.01 6.29 27.83
C ARG A 402 -18.83 6.14 29.33
N LYS A 403 -19.62 5.27 29.98
CA LYS A 403 -19.42 5.02 31.40
C LYS A 403 -18.24 4.07 31.57
N PRO A 404 -17.32 4.31 32.51
CA PRO A 404 -16.27 3.36 32.81
C PRO A 404 -16.92 2.00 33.08
N ARG A 405 -16.46 0.97 32.36
CA ARG A 405 -16.84 -0.40 32.67
C ARG A 405 -16.33 -0.66 34.09
N ILE A 406 -17.23 -1.07 34.97
CA ILE A 406 -16.85 -1.52 36.31
C ILE A 406 -16.13 -2.85 36.08
N GLU A 407 -14.83 -2.91 36.37
CA GLU A 407 -14.08 -4.17 36.35
C GLU A 407 -14.76 -5.14 37.32
N HIS A 408 -15.27 -6.25 36.79
CA HIS A 408 -15.77 -7.34 37.61
C HIS A 408 -14.58 -8.21 38.01
N SER A 409 -13.78 -7.71 38.95
CA SER A 409 -12.57 -8.34 39.47
C SER A 409 -12.79 -8.91 40.87
N ALA A 410 -12.18 -10.06 41.15
CA ALA A 410 -12.15 -10.63 42.49
C ALA A 410 -11.15 -9.94 43.44
N ALA A 411 -10.30 -9.02 42.94
CA ALA A 411 -9.17 -8.48 43.70
C ALA A 411 -9.55 -7.94 45.08
N ILE A 412 -10.60 -7.12 45.18
CA ILE A 412 -11.07 -6.55 46.46
C ILE A 412 -11.50 -7.65 47.44
N HIS A 413 -12.13 -8.71 46.94
CA HIS A 413 -12.57 -9.83 47.78
C HIS A 413 -11.39 -10.65 48.28
N ILE A 414 -10.39 -10.87 47.43
CA ILE A 414 -9.18 -11.61 47.80
C ILE A 414 -8.33 -10.79 48.76
N ASP A 415 -8.10 -9.51 48.50
CA ASP A 415 -7.37 -8.62 49.41
C ASP A 415 -7.98 -8.62 50.82
N ALA A 416 -9.31 -8.58 50.93
CA ALA A 416 -10.00 -8.64 52.21
C ALA A 416 -9.80 -9.97 52.95
N MET A 417 -9.76 -11.10 52.23
CA MET A 417 -9.50 -12.41 52.82
C MET A 417 -8.04 -12.54 53.29
N PHE A 418 -7.09 -12.04 52.48
CA PHE A 418 -5.67 -12.09 52.78
C PHE A 418 -5.23 -11.07 53.84
N ALA A 419 -6.05 -10.05 54.11
CA ALA A 419 -5.86 -9.15 55.26
C ALA A 419 -6.29 -9.78 56.60
N SER A 420 -6.88 -10.99 56.59
CA SER A 420 -7.35 -11.65 57.81
C SER A 420 -6.19 -12.06 58.73
N PRO A 421 -6.20 -11.70 60.02
CA PRO A 421 -5.19 -12.13 60.98
C PRO A 421 -5.08 -13.66 61.13
N LEU A 422 -6.13 -14.39 60.76
CA LEU A 422 -6.20 -15.85 60.83
C LEU A 422 -5.17 -16.56 59.91
N LEU A 423 -4.67 -15.86 58.88
CA LEU A 423 -3.66 -16.39 57.97
C LEU A 423 -2.21 -16.07 58.39
N HIS A 424 -2.05 -15.32 59.49
CA HIS A 424 -0.74 -14.94 60.03
C HIS A 424 -0.46 -15.56 61.41
N VAL A 425 -1.29 -16.51 61.83
CA VAL A 425 -1.04 -17.43 62.94
C VAL A 425 -0.62 -18.80 62.37
N GLY A 426 -0.17 -19.72 63.23
CA GLY A 426 0.25 -21.06 62.80
C GLY A 426 -0.83 -21.79 61.98
N PHE A 427 -0.40 -22.71 61.11
CA PHE A 427 -1.29 -23.42 60.18
C PHE A 427 -2.51 -24.05 60.87
N ASP A 428 -3.70 -23.69 60.38
CA ASP A 428 -4.98 -24.18 60.88
C ASP A 428 -5.77 -24.85 59.73
N GLY A 429 -6.02 -26.15 59.89
CA GLY A 429 -6.72 -26.94 58.89
C GLY A 429 -8.18 -26.57 58.68
N GLU A 430 -8.87 -26.08 59.71
CA GLU A 430 -10.28 -25.67 59.59
C GLU A 430 -10.38 -24.36 58.78
N VAL A 431 -9.51 -23.39 59.11
CA VAL A 431 -9.40 -22.12 58.35
C VAL A 431 -8.99 -22.38 56.89
N ALA A 432 -8.09 -23.33 56.66
CA ALA A 432 -7.67 -23.72 55.32
C ALA A 432 -8.85 -24.29 54.50
N GLU A 433 -9.70 -25.13 55.12
CA GLU A 433 -10.87 -25.68 54.45
C GLU A 433 -11.91 -24.60 54.10
N GLU A 434 -12.17 -23.66 55.01
CA GLU A 434 -13.07 -22.53 54.78
C GLU A 434 -12.58 -21.61 53.65
N LEU A 435 -11.28 -21.29 53.65
CA LEU A 435 -10.66 -20.47 52.62
C LEU A 435 -10.73 -21.16 51.24
N SER A 436 -10.46 -22.46 51.19
CA SER A 436 -10.55 -23.24 49.95
C SER A 436 -11.95 -23.24 49.34
N LYS A 437 -13.00 -23.47 50.15
CA LYS A 437 -14.40 -23.43 49.71
C LYS A 437 -14.78 -22.05 49.19
N THR A 438 -14.37 -21.00 49.91
CA THR A 438 -14.67 -19.61 49.58
C THR A 438 -14.01 -19.20 48.26
N LEU A 439 -12.72 -19.47 48.11
CA LEU A 439 -11.98 -19.17 46.89
C LEU A 439 -12.46 -20.02 45.70
N THR A 440 -12.86 -21.28 45.94
CA THR A 440 -13.47 -22.10 44.90
C THR A 440 -14.79 -21.51 44.41
N PHE A 441 -15.61 -20.96 45.32
CA PHE A 441 -16.85 -20.30 44.93
C PHE A 441 -16.58 -19.01 44.16
N LEU A 442 -15.66 -18.17 44.62
CA LEU A 442 -15.24 -16.97 43.88
C LEU A 442 -14.69 -17.32 42.49
N ASN A 443 -13.89 -18.38 42.36
CA ASN A 443 -13.30 -18.83 41.09
C ASN A 443 -14.34 -19.34 40.06
N ARG A 444 -15.59 -19.53 40.50
CA ARG A 444 -16.74 -19.78 39.61
C ARG A 444 -17.43 -18.50 39.16
N LEU A 445 -17.27 -17.41 39.91
CA LEU A 445 -17.90 -16.11 39.66
C LEU A 445 -16.98 -15.14 38.90
N PHE A 446 -15.67 -15.23 39.13
CA PHE A 446 -14.65 -14.35 38.58
C PHE A 446 -13.54 -15.17 37.91
N ASP A 447 -12.98 -14.65 36.82
CA ASP A 447 -11.94 -15.34 36.04
C ASP A 447 -10.51 -14.98 36.50
N ASP A 448 -10.35 -13.92 37.28
CA ASP A 448 -9.06 -13.37 37.73
C ASP A 448 -8.66 -13.81 39.15
N VAL A 449 -9.41 -14.73 39.77
CA VAL A 449 -9.15 -15.20 41.14
C VAL A 449 -7.73 -15.75 41.31
N PRO A 450 -7.18 -16.58 40.41
CA PRO A 450 -5.82 -17.10 40.58
C PRO A 450 -4.75 -16.01 40.49
N GLU A 451 -4.88 -15.06 39.56
CA GLU A 451 -3.93 -13.94 39.38
C GLU A 451 -3.96 -12.98 40.57
N ALA A 452 -5.15 -12.61 41.03
CA ALA A 452 -5.31 -11.75 42.19
C ALA A 452 -4.77 -12.43 43.46
N PHE A 453 -5.01 -13.73 43.65
CA PHE A 453 -4.43 -14.51 44.73
C PHE A 453 -2.89 -14.58 44.64
N LEU A 454 -2.32 -14.88 43.47
CA LEU A 454 -0.87 -14.88 43.27
C LEU A 454 -0.22 -13.52 43.61
N ASN A 455 -0.89 -12.42 43.26
CA ASN A 455 -0.43 -11.09 43.60
C ASN A 455 -0.37 -10.89 45.12
N CYS A 456 -1.42 -11.28 45.86
CA CYS A 456 -1.42 -11.21 47.34
C CYS A 456 -0.33 -12.10 47.95
N LEU A 457 -0.14 -13.31 47.44
CA LEU A 457 0.92 -14.24 47.89
C LEU A 457 2.32 -13.66 47.69
N SER A 458 2.55 -12.96 46.58
CA SER A 458 3.85 -12.34 46.29
C SER A 458 4.16 -11.16 47.21
N GLY A 459 3.13 -10.47 47.71
CA GLY A 459 3.24 -9.25 48.51
C GLY A 459 3.27 -9.47 50.03
N GLN A 460 3.05 -10.70 50.51
CA GLN A 460 2.91 -10.99 51.95
C GLN A 460 3.80 -12.14 52.41
N LYS A 461 4.11 -12.17 53.72
CA LYS A 461 4.89 -13.25 54.35
C LYS A 461 3.97 -14.21 55.09
N PHE A 462 4.08 -15.49 54.75
CA PHE A 462 3.42 -16.61 55.42
C PHE A 462 4.48 -17.56 55.99
N ASP A 463 4.14 -18.30 57.04
CA ASP A 463 4.93 -19.46 57.45
C ASP A 463 4.95 -20.52 56.33
N GLU A 464 5.90 -21.44 56.43
CA GLU A 464 6.17 -22.43 55.40
C GLU A 464 4.99 -23.37 55.15
N SER A 465 4.23 -23.72 56.19
CA SER A 465 3.06 -24.60 56.08
C SER A 465 1.91 -23.90 55.37
N TRP A 466 1.57 -22.68 55.77
CA TRP A 466 0.57 -21.85 55.05
C TRP A 466 0.99 -21.59 53.60
N ARG A 467 2.25 -21.22 53.36
CA ARG A 467 2.74 -20.90 52.02
C ARG A 467 2.63 -22.10 51.06
N ASN A 468 3.11 -23.26 51.49
CA ASN A 468 3.06 -24.46 50.66
C ASN A 468 1.62 -24.86 50.33
N TRP A 469 0.71 -24.74 51.30
CA TRP A 469 -0.70 -25.03 51.09
C TRP A 469 -1.38 -24.03 50.14
N LEU A 470 -1.17 -22.73 50.34
CA LEU A 470 -1.73 -21.67 49.49
C LEU A 470 -1.22 -21.75 48.04
N GLU A 471 0.07 -22.04 47.85
CA GLU A 471 0.65 -22.25 46.52
C GLU A 471 0.08 -23.49 45.81
N SER A 472 -0.32 -24.53 46.57
CA SER A 472 -1.04 -25.69 46.01
C SER A 472 -2.46 -25.29 45.58
N LEU A 473 -3.19 -24.58 46.46
CA LEU A 473 -4.56 -24.17 46.21
C LEU A 473 -4.68 -23.26 44.99
N VAL A 474 -3.78 -22.29 44.81
CA VAL A 474 -3.73 -21.45 43.60
C VAL A 474 -3.61 -22.29 42.33
N ARG A 475 -2.77 -23.32 42.32
CA ARG A 475 -2.59 -24.18 41.15
C ARG A 475 -3.88 -24.94 40.84
N GLU A 476 -4.54 -25.46 41.86
CA GLU A 476 -5.84 -26.14 41.72
C GLU A 476 -6.92 -25.19 41.19
N LEU A 477 -7.01 -23.97 41.72
CA LEU A 477 -7.95 -22.95 41.24
C LEU A 477 -7.65 -22.52 39.80
N SER A 478 -6.37 -22.37 39.45
CA SER A 478 -5.93 -22.07 38.07
C SER A 478 -6.39 -23.17 37.12
N MET A 479 -6.11 -24.43 37.45
CA MET A 479 -6.56 -25.58 36.65
C MET A 479 -8.09 -25.67 36.55
N ALA A 480 -8.81 -25.44 37.65
CA ALA A 480 -10.27 -25.49 37.67
C ALA A 480 -10.89 -24.37 36.82
N ARG A 481 -10.34 -23.16 36.87
CA ARG A 481 -10.73 -22.04 36.01
C ARG A 481 -10.43 -22.37 34.54
N ASP A 482 -9.22 -22.82 34.23
CA ASP A 482 -8.81 -23.12 32.86
C ASP A 482 -9.68 -24.23 32.25
N ASN A 483 -10.02 -25.26 33.03
CA ASN A 483 -10.96 -26.30 32.63
C ASN A 483 -12.38 -25.75 32.42
N ARG A 484 -12.86 -24.84 33.28
CA ARG A 484 -14.16 -24.16 33.10
C ARG A 484 -14.16 -23.33 31.82
N LEU A 485 -13.13 -22.53 31.58
CA LEU A 485 -13.00 -21.69 30.39
C LEU A 485 -12.84 -22.55 29.12
N ALA A 486 -12.12 -23.66 29.18
CA ALA A 486 -12.01 -24.65 28.11
C ALA A 486 -13.38 -25.30 27.80
N ALA A 487 -14.14 -25.71 28.83
CA ALA A 487 -15.46 -26.30 28.65
C ALA A 487 -16.51 -25.30 28.11
N VAL A 488 -16.37 -24.01 28.41
CA VAL A 488 -17.18 -22.94 27.82
C VAL A 488 -16.76 -22.69 26.36
N ARG A 489 -15.44 -22.71 26.07
CA ARG A 489 -14.90 -22.63 24.70
C ARG A 489 -15.32 -23.81 23.83
N ASP A 490 -15.33 -25.03 24.37
CA ASP A 490 -15.75 -26.25 23.64
C ASP A 490 -17.26 -26.31 23.37
N ARG A 491 -18.07 -25.50 24.08
CA ARG A 491 -19.50 -25.30 23.77
C ARG A 491 -19.73 -24.28 22.65
N ALA A 492 -18.73 -23.50 22.27
CA ALA A 492 -18.73 -22.74 21.03
C ALA A 492 -18.15 -23.63 19.94
N CYS A 493 -19.00 -24.17 19.05
CA CYS A 493 -18.54 -24.95 17.92
C CYS A 493 -17.45 -24.21 17.12
N HIS A 494 -16.27 -24.79 17.04
CA HIS A 494 -15.29 -24.52 15.98
C HIS A 494 -15.06 -25.80 15.18
N PRO A 495 -15.01 -25.75 13.83
CA PRO A 495 -14.37 -26.79 13.06
C PRO A 495 -12.84 -26.71 13.21
N VAL A 496 -12.27 -27.92 13.15
CA VAL A 496 -10.88 -28.32 13.31
C VAL A 496 -10.05 -27.96 12.07
N GLU A 497 -8.78 -27.61 12.31
CA GLU A 497 -7.61 -27.47 11.41
C GLU A 497 -7.80 -27.11 9.93
N ILE A 498 -7.11 -26.06 9.48
CA ILE A 498 -6.86 -25.87 8.05
C ILE A 498 -5.37 -25.68 7.77
N ASP A 499 -4.84 -26.64 7.01
CA ASP A 499 -3.54 -26.63 6.34
C ASP A 499 -3.56 -25.61 5.17
N PRO A 500 -2.61 -24.65 5.14
CA PRO A 500 -2.56 -23.59 4.13
C PRO A 500 -2.24 -24.05 2.69
N LEU A 501 -1.99 -25.35 2.43
CA LEU A 501 -1.72 -25.88 1.09
C LEU A 501 -2.96 -26.41 0.32
N HIS A 502 -4.15 -26.45 0.94
CA HIS A 502 -5.32 -27.14 0.37
C HIS A 502 -6.46 -26.26 -0.20
N TYR A 503 -6.29 -24.96 -0.40
CA TYR A 503 -7.35 -24.15 -1.01
C TYR A 503 -7.33 -24.14 -2.55
N ARG A 504 -8.27 -24.87 -3.15
CA ARG A 504 -8.78 -24.63 -4.51
C ARG A 504 -10.14 -23.92 -4.43
N ARG A 505 -10.32 -22.87 -5.23
CA ARG A 505 -11.63 -22.28 -5.51
C ARG A 505 -12.62 -23.37 -5.94
N LEU A 506 -13.80 -23.39 -5.35
CA LEU A 506 -14.94 -24.10 -5.92
C LEU A 506 -15.67 -23.17 -6.89
N GLN A 507 -16.07 -23.74 -8.04
CA GLN A 507 -16.89 -23.12 -9.08
C GLN A 507 -18.31 -22.84 -8.58
#